data_AF-A0A7J9G7Y8-F1
#
_entry.id   AF-A0A7J9G7Y8-F1
#
_cell.length_a   1.000
_cell.length_b   1.000
_cell.length_c   1.000
_cell.angle_alpha   90.00
_cell.angle_beta   90.00
_cell.angle_gamma   90.00
#
_symmetry.space_group_name_H-M   'P 1'
#
loop_
_entity.id
_entity.type
_entity.pdbx_description
1 polymer ?
#
loop_
_entity_poly.entity_id
_entity_poly.type
_entity_poly.pdbx_seq_one_letter_code
_entity_poly.pdbx_strand_id
1 'polypeptide(L)'
;MFGDSLLPSECSLIVEELKQTSLCFQCAHGRPTTAPLVNLEALHGQIAKMQVRDDEGRELWHGLCRQGVSLERASLRLRAAADEIPS
;
A
#
# COMPACT_ATOMS: atom_id res chain seq x y z
N MET A 1 -17.22 4.61 -13.45
CA MET A 1 -17.57 5.77 -12.61
C MET A 1 -17.05 5.56 -11.20
N PHE A 2 -17.08 6.60 -10.35
CA PHE A 2 -16.69 6.41 -8.94
C PHE A 2 -17.62 5.40 -8.27
N GLY A 3 -17.04 4.41 -7.59
CA GLY A 3 -17.78 3.33 -6.92
C GLY A 3 -17.94 2.05 -7.74
N ASP A 4 -17.54 2.04 -9.02
CA ASP A 4 -17.55 0.82 -9.83
C ASP A 4 -16.35 -0.07 -9.46
N SER A 5 -16.60 -1.36 -9.28
CA SER A 5 -15.54 -2.36 -9.11
C SER A 5 -14.85 -2.64 -10.44
N LEU A 6 -13.52 -2.67 -10.43
CA LEU A 6 -12.69 -2.99 -11.58
C LEU A 6 -11.81 -4.20 -11.30
N LEU A 7 -11.67 -5.05 -12.30
CA LEU A 7 -10.67 -6.11 -12.31
C LEU A 7 -9.26 -5.51 -12.40
N PRO A 8 -8.23 -6.21 -11.90
CA PRO A 8 -6.84 -5.76 -12.03
C PRO A 8 -6.40 -5.48 -13.48
N SER A 9 -6.92 -6.24 -14.44
CA SER A 9 -6.68 -6.04 -15.87
C SER A 9 -7.28 -4.73 -16.39
N GLU A 10 -8.47 -4.36 -15.94
CA GLU A 10 -9.13 -3.10 -16.31
C GLU A 10 -8.39 -1.90 -15.71
N CYS A 11 -7.96 -2.01 -14.45
CA CYS A 11 -7.10 -1.00 -13.82
C CYS A 11 -5.79 -0.81 -14.60
N SER A 12 -5.16 -1.91 -15.02
CA SER A 12 -3.91 -1.87 -15.79
C SER A 12 -4.11 -1.21 -17.15
N LEU A 13 -5.21 -1.53 -17.84
CA LEU A 13 -5.55 -0.91 -19.12
C LEU A 13 -5.71 0.60 -19.00
N ILE A 14 -6.44 1.08 -17.98
CA ILE A 14 -6.64 2.52 -17.72
C ILE A 14 -5.29 3.23 -17.53
N VAL A 15 -4.37 2.64 -16.77
CA VAL A 15 -3.04 3.23 -16.54
C VAL A 15 -2.21 3.28 -17.82
N GLU A 16 -2.22 2.20 -18.62
CA GLU A 16 -1.48 2.15 -19.88
C GLU A 16 -2.06 3.12 -20.92
N GLU A 17 -3.38 3.24 -21.03
CA GLU A 17 -4.01 4.21 -21.93
C GLU A 17 -3.73 5.66 -21.49
N LEU A 18 -3.83 5.93 -20.18
CA LEU A 18 -3.55 7.26 -19.63
C LEU A 18 -2.10 7.69 -19.94
N LYS A 19 -1.15 6.76 -19.86
CA LYS A 19 0.28 6.99 -20.17
C LYS A 19 0.52 7.40 -21.63
N GLN A 20 -0.34 6.99 -22.57
CA GLN A 20 -0.22 7.37 -24.00
C GLN A 20 -0.74 8.79 -24.28
N THR A 21 -1.37 9.45 -23.30
CA THR A 21 -1.86 10.81 -23.46
C THR A 21 -0.74 11.84 -23.26
N SER A 22 -0.89 13.03 -23.85
CA SER A 22 0.07 14.13 -23.68
C SER A 22 0.05 14.75 -22.27
N LEU A 23 -1.05 14.59 -21.53
CA LEU A 23 -1.26 15.20 -20.21
C LEU A 23 -1.90 14.21 -19.24
N CYS A 24 -1.18 13.15 -18.89
CA CYS A 24 -1.67 12.05 -18.06
C CYS A 24 -1.93 12.41 -16.59
N PHE A 25 -1.41 13.55 -16.11
CA PHE A 25 -1.52 13.96 -14.71
C PHE A 25 -2.67 14.93 -14.42
N GLN A 26 -3.35 15.44 -15.44
CA GLN A 26 -4.35 16.49 -15.28
C GLN A 26 -5.53 16.27 -16.22
N CYS A 27 -6.75 16.31 -15.68
CA CYS A 27 -7.96 16.25 -16.50
C CYS A 27 -8.22 17.60 -17.20
N ALA A 28 -9.18 17.63 -18.12
CA ALA A 28 -9.56 18.84 -18.85
C ALA A 28 -9.97 20.03 -17.96
N HIS A 29 -10.35 19.76 -16.71
CA HIS A 29 -10.76 20.76 -15.71
C HIS A 29 -9.63 21.13 -14.72
N GLY A 30 -8.41 20.67 -14.97
CA GLY A 30 -7.24 21.01 -14.15
C GLY A 30 -7.05 20.13 -12.91
N ARG A 31 -7.95 19.19 -12.62
CA ARG A 31 -7.84 18.30 -11.44
C ARG A 31 -6.77 17.21 -11.66
N PRO A 32 -6.02 16.81 -10.62
CA PRO A 32 -5.05 15.74 -10.76
C PRO A 32 -5.75 14.41 -11.07
N THR A 33 -5.24 13.69 -12.07
CA THR A 33 -5.74 12.35 -12.44
C THR A 33 -5.04 11.25 -11.65
N THR A 34 -3.76 11.46 -11.31
CA THR A 34 -2.94 10.56 -10.49
C THR A 34 -2.10 11.39 -9.51
N ALA A 35 -1.69 10.78 -8.39
CA ALA A 35 -0.82 11.41 -7.40
C ALA A 35 0.19 10.39 -6.86
N PRO A 36 1.46 10.78 -6.63
CA PRO A 36 2.42 9.89 -6.00
C PRO A 36 2.02 9.64 -4.54
N LEU A 37 1.89 8.37 -4.16
CA LEU A 37 1.56 8.01 -2.78
C LEU A 37 2.80 7.99 -1.89
N VAL A 38 3.92 7.47 -2.39
CA VAL A 38 5.15 7.30 -1.62
C VAL A 38 6.37 7.25 -2.53
N ASN A 39 7.49 7.79 -2.04
CA ASN A 39 8.81 7.55 -2.62
C ASN A 39 9.47 6.38 -1.87
N LEU A 40 9.67 5.26 -2.54
CA LEU A 40 10.20 4.04 -1.93
C LEU A 40 11.66 4.18 -1.48
N GLU A 41 12.49 4.95 -2.20
CA GLU A 41 13.87 5.19 -1.80
C GLU A 41 13.95 6.00 -0.51
N ALA A 42 13.18 7.09 -0.45
CA ALA A 42 13.07 7.90 0.76
C ALA A 42 12.51 7.07 1.93
N LEU A 43 11.50 6.23 1.67
CA LEU A 43 10.93 5.33 2.66
C LEU A 43 11.98 4.33 3.17
N HIS A 44 12.72 3.67 2.28
CA HIS A 44 13.79 2.74 2.68
C HIS A 44 14.86 3.44 3.51
N GLY A 45 15.26 4.66 3.12
CA GLY A 45 16.20 5.47 3.89
C GLY A 45 15.70 5.80 5.29
N GLN A 46 14.40 6.08 5.44
CA GLN A 46 13.80 6.27 6.76
C GLN A 46 13.79 4.96 7.56
N ILE A 47 13.32 3.85 6.98
CA ILE A 47 13.26 2.54 7.65
C ILE A 47 14.64 2.12 8.15
N ALA A 48 15.69 2.30 7.34
CA ALA A 48 17.06 1.97 7.74
C ALA A 48 17.54 2.80 8.93
N LYS A 49 17.23 4.11 8.96
CA LYS A 49 17.53 4.98 10.12
C LYS A 49 16.81 4.53 11.39
N MET A 50 15.59 4.00 11.28
CA MET A 50 14.85 3.46 12.43
C MET A 50 15.48 2.18 12.96
N GLN A 51 15.92 1.27 12.09
CA GLN A 51 16.55 0.00 12.50
C GLN A 51 17.88 0.20 13.24
N VAL A 52 18.59 1.28 12.97
CA VAL A 52 19.80 1.66 13.73
C VAL A 52 19.46 2.10 15.17
N ARG A 53 18.23 2.57 15.42
CA ARG A 53 17.75 2.98 16.76
C ARG A 53 17.14 1.83 17.57
N ASP A 54 16.76 0.73 16.92
CA ASP A 54 16.09 -0.41 17.56
C ASP A 54 17.03 -1.27 18.45
N ASP A 55 18.35 -0.99 18.50
CA ASP A 55 19.22 -1.56 19.55
C ASP A 55 19.00 -0.86 20.91
N GLU A 56 18.39 0.34 20.92
CA GLU A 56 17.88 1.04 22.11
C GLU A 56 16.34 0.97 22.19
N GLY A 57 15.82 -0.24 22.39
CA GLY A 57 14.44 -0.43 22.86
C GLY A 57 13.36 -0.26 21.79
N ARG A 58 12.32 -1.09 21.90
CA ARG A 58 11.19 -1.19 20.96
C ARG A 58 10.48 0.17 20.83
N GLU A 59 10.80 0.97 19.82
CA GLU A 59 10.13 2.25 19.60
C GLU A 59 8.69 2.01 19.11
N LEU A 60 7.73 2.61 19.81
CA LEU A 60 6.32 2.67 19.40
C LEU A 60 6.18 3.66 18.23
N TRP A 61 5.80 3.18 17.05
CA TRP A 61 5.52 3.99 15.88
C TRP A 61 4.04 4.32 15.81
N HIS A 62 3.64 5.55 16.17
CA HIS A 62 2.23 5.99 16.12
C HIS A 62 1.24 5.02 16.82
N GLY A 63 1.63 4.43 17.95
CA GLY A 63 0.81 3.44 18.65
C GLY A 63 0.98 1.99 18.16
N LEU A 64 1.70 1.77 17.06
CA LEU A 64 1.97 0.46 16.47
C LEU A 64 3.41 0.03 16.78
N CYS A 65 3.55 -1.17 17.35
CA CYS A 65 4.85 -1.79 17.56
C CYS A 65 5.11 -2.80 16.44
N ARG A 66 6.33 -2.78 15.88
CA ARG A 66 6.78 -3.87 14.99
C ARG A 66 6.85 -5.15 15.82
N GLN A 67 5.87 -6.03 15.65
CA GLN A 67 5.90 -7.36 16.24
C GLN A 67 6.78 -8.25 15.37
N GLY A 68 7.66 -9.03 16.02
CA GLY A 68 8.48 -10.03 15.33
C GLY A 68 7.61 -11.06 14.59
N VAL A 69 8.23 -11.78 13.66
CA VAL A 69 7.56 -12.87 12.93
C VAL A 69 7.08 -13.91 13.95
N SER A 70 5.76 -14.17 13.98
CA SER A 70 5.12 -15.12 14.89
C SER A 70 4.28 -16.11 14.10
N LEU A 71 4.61 -17.40 14.25
CA LEU A 71 3.86 -18.50 13.63
C LEU A 71 2.43 -18.60 14.17
N GLU A 72 2.23 -18.33 15.46
CA GLU A 72 0.90 -18.29 16.07
C GLU A 72 0.01 -17.22 15.43
N ARG A 73 0.57 -16.03 15.20
CA ARG A 73 -0.17 -14.94 14.53
C ARG A 73 -0.50 -15.27 13.08
N ALA A 74 0.44 -15.89 12.36
CA ALA A 74 0.19 -16.36 11.00
C ALA A 74 -0.94 -17.39 10.96
N SER A 75 -0.94 -18.35 11.91
CA SER A 75 -2.01 -19.35 12.04
C SER A 75 -3.37 -18.70 12.33
N LEU A 76 -3.45 -17.73 13.24
CA LEU A 76 -4.69 -17.01 13.55
C LEU A 76 -5.27 -16.28 12.33
N ARG A 77 -4.42 -15.61 11.54
CA ARG A 77 -4.85 -14.93 10.31
C ARG A 77 -5.36 -15.90 9.25
N LEU A 78 -4.69 -17.04 9.09
CA LEU A 78 -5.13 -18.09 8.18
C LEU A 78 -6.49 -18.66 8.57
N ARG A 79 -6.73 -18.88 9.87
CA ARG A 79 -8.03 -19.35 10.39
C ARG A 79 -9.12 -18.31 10.18
N ALA A 80 -8.87 -17.05 10.54
CA ALA A 80 -9.83 -15.96 10.36
C ALA A 80 -10.24 -15.78 8.89
N ALA A 81 -9.30 -15.91 7.95
CA ALA A 81 -9.60 -15.86 6.52
C ALA A 81 -10.41 -17.06 6.02
N ALA A 82 -10.33 -18.21 6.68
CA ALA A 82 -11.11 -19.40 6.34
C ALA A 82 -12.56 -19.30 6.83
N ASP A 83 -12.79 -18.60 7.94
CA ASP A 83 -14.13 -18.41 8.52
C ASP A 83 -14.98 -17.35 7.76
N GLU A 84 -14.38 -16.57 6.85
CA GLU A 84 -15.08 -15.57 6.03
C GLU A 84 -15.56 -16.08 4.66
N ILE A 85 -15.41 -17.37 4.35
CA ILE A 85 -15.92 -17.96 3.10
C ILE A 85 -17.34 -18.49 3.36
N PRO A 86 -18.42 -17.85 2.85
CA PRO A 86 -19.75 -18.41 2.96
C PRO A 86 -19.85 -19.61 2.00
N SER A 87 -20.52 -20.67 2.47
CA SER A 87 -20.89 -21.86 1.70
C SER A 87 -21.76 -21.55 0.49
#